data_AF-A0A0F9J0W9-F1
#
_entry.id   AF-A0A0F9J0W9-F1
#
_cell.length_a   1.000
_cell.length_b   1.000
_cell.length_c   1.000
_cell.angle_alpha   90.00
_cell.angle_beta   90.00
_cell.angle_gamma   90.00
#
_symmetry.space_group_name_H-M   'P 1'
#
loop_
_entity.id
_entity.type
_entity.pdbx_description
1 polymer ?
#
loop_
_entity_poly.entity_id
_entity_poly.type
_entity_poly.pdbx_seq_one_letter_code
_entity_poly.pdbx_strand_id
1 'polypeptide(L)' 'MKVYKSETNEYGWYWVIHKNNGGNLRFFHKNIRKDRKDYEGYFAIHGEGLKLLKEVFRKTKQRGNQ' A
#
# COMPACT_ATOMS: atom_id res chain seq x y z
N MET A 1 1.81 -21.35 -4.42
CA MET A 1 1.41 -19.93 -4.27
C MET A 1 1.96 -19.15 -5.45
N LYS A 2 1.11 -18.53 -6.27
CA LYS A 2 1.54 -17.63 -7.36
C LYS A 2 1.35 -16.19 -6.93
N VAL A 3 2.31 -15.33 -7.25
CA VAL A 3 2.28 -13.90 -6.93
C VAL A 3 2.38 -13.11 -8.23
N TYR A 4 1.41 -12.23 -8.45
CA TYR A 4 1.39 -11.31 -9.59
C TYR A 4 1.60 -9.89 -9.09
N LYS A 5 2.35 -9.08 -9.82
CA LYS A 5 2.61 -7.68 -9.51
C LYS A 5 2.24 -6.83 -10.71
N SER A 6 1.56 -5.70 -10.49
CA SER A 6 1.41 -4.68 -11.51
C SER A 6 2.71 -3.89 -11.67
N GLU A 7 2.76 -3.08 -12.73
CA GLU A 7 3.73 -2.01 -12.83
C GLU A 7 3.57 -1.02 -11.68
N THR A 8 4.66 -0.31 -11.40
CA THR A 8 4.71 0.70 -10.35
C THR A 8 4.35 2.06 -10.97
N ASN A 9 3.44 2.81 -10.34
CA ASN A 9 3.10 4.15 -10.81
C ASN A 9 4.17 5.19 -10.41
N GLU A 10 4.00 6.44 -10.85
CA GLU A 10 4.94 7.56 -10.58
C GLU A 10 5.18 7.80 -9.08
N TYR A 11 4.18 7.50 -8.25
CA TYR A 11 4.18 7.60 -6.79
C TYR A 11 4.76 6.35 -6.11
N GLY A 12 5.29 5.37 -6.84
CA GLY A 12 5.88 4.17 -6.25
C GLY A 12 4.87 3.11 -5.78
N TRP A 13 3.59 3.22 -6.15
CA TRP A 13 2.55 2.25 -5.79
C TRP A 13 2.36 1.16 -6.84
N TYR A 14 2.10 -0.06 -6.38
CA TYR A 14 1.83 -1.21 -7.21
C TYR A 14 0.87 -2.19 -6.50
N TRP A 15 0.13 -2.95 -7.29
CA TRP A 15 -0.76 -4.01 -6.82
C TRP A 15 -0.03 -5.34 -6.77
N VAL A 16 -0.31 -6.12 -5.73
CA VAL A 16 0.17 -7.50 -5.58
C VAL A 16 -1.01 -8.42 -5.38
N ILE A 17 -1.12 -9.45 -6.21
CA ILE A 17 -2.17 -10.46 -6.14
C ILE A 17 -1.54 -11.78 -5.72
N HIS A 18 -1.98 -12.31 -4.57
CA HIS A 18 -1.56 -13.61 -4.07
C HIS A 18 -2.66 -14.62 -4.40
N LYS A 19 -2.33 -15.62 -5.23
CA LYS A 19 -3.19 -16.79 -5.46
C LYS A 19 -2.69 -17.95 -4.61
N ASN A 20 -3.50 -18.31 -3.61
CA ASN A 20 -3.24 -19.50 -2.79
C ASN A 20 -3.67 -20.77 -3.54
N ASN A 21 -3.10 -21.91 -3.14
CA ASN A 21 -3.39 -23.19 -3.78
C ASN A 21 -4.86 -23.62 -3.66
N GLY A 22 -5.62 -23.04 -2.71
CA GLY A 22 -7.07 -23.23 -2.56
C GLY A 22 -7.94 -22.25 -3.36
N GLY A 23 -7.41 -21.59 -4.40
CA GLY A 23 -8.19 -20.69 -5.27
C GLY A 23 -8.42 -19.28 -4.73
N ASN A 24 -8.22 -19.05 -3.43
CA ASN A 24 -8.36 -17.73 -2.83
C ASN A 24 -7.37 -16.71 -3.40
N LEU A 25 -7.90 -15.55 -3.81
CA LEU A 25 -7.13 -14.39 -4.26
C LEU A 25 -7.11 -13.32 -3.16
N ARG A 26 -5.91 -12.85 -2.81
CA ARG A 26 -5.72 -11.69 -1.92
C ARG A 26 -5.05 -10.57 -2.68
N PHE A 27 -5.62 -9.38 -2.57
CA PHE A 27 -5.13 -8.15 -3.20
C PHE A 27 -4.46 -7.28 -2.15
N PHE A 28 -3.26 -6.82 -2.46
CA PHE A 28 -2.51 -5.88 -1.63
C PHE A 28 -2.08 -4.71 -2.47
N HIS A 29 -2.26 -3.50 -1.93
CA HIS A 29 -1.71 -2.29 -2.52
C HIS A 29 -0.46 -1.89 -1.72
N LYS A 30 0.70 -1.83 -2.38
CA LYS A 30 1.99 -1.60 -1.73
C LYS A 30 2.71 -0.42 -2.36
N ASN A 31 3.48 0.30 -1.55
CA ASN A 31 4.36 1.36 -2.02
C ASN A 31 5.82 0.96 -1.78
N ILE A 32 6.67 1.06 -2.82
CA ILE A 32 8.08 0.67 -2.75
C ILE A 32 8.94 1.65 -1.95
N ARG A 33 8.64 2.94 -2.03
CA ARG A 33 9.43 4.02 -1.43
C ARG A 33 9.12 4.19 0.04
N LYS A 34 7.88 3.86 0.47
CA LYS A 34 7.36 4.10 1.82
C LYS A 34 7.53 5.55 2.27
N ASP A 35 7.70 6.47 1.33
CA ASP A 35 7.89 7.89 1.60
C ASP A 35 6.53 8.54 1.85
N ARG A 36 6.49 9.42 2.85
CA ARG A 36 5.28 10.16 3.18
C ARG A 36 4.78 11.02 2.03
N LYS A 37 5.66 11.64 1.25
CA LYS A 37 5.29 12.49 0.10
C LYS A 37 4.61 11.69 -1.00
N ASP A 38 5.09 10.48 -1.29
CA ASP A 38 4.49 9.59 -2.28
C ASP A 38 3.08 9.14 -1.88
N TYR A 39 2.88 8.90 -0.57
CA TYR A 39 1.56 8.58 -0.08
C TYR A 39 0.64 9.80 -0.12
N GLU A 40 1.12 10.97 0.29
CA GLU A 40 0.35 12.22 0.24
C GLU A 40 -0.07 12.56 -1.20
N GLY A 41 0.84 12.43 -2.18
CA GLY A 41 0.54 12.66 -3.61
C GLY A 41 -0.52 11.69 -4.14
N TYR A 42 -0.33 10.38 -3.92
CA TYR A 42 -1.29 9.37 -4.35
C TYR A 42 -2.67 9.60 -3.72
N PHE A 43 -2.75 9.81 -2.41
CA PHE A 43 -4.02 9.93 -1.70
C PHE A 43 -4.70 11.30 -1.85
N ALA A 44 -3.97 12.36 -2.21
CA ALA A 44 -4.55 13.65 -2.59
C ALA A 44 -5.37 13.55 -3.88
N ILE A 45 -4.89 12.77 -4.86
CA ILE A 45 -5.58 12.56 -6.15
C ILE A 45 -6.81 11.65 -5.99
N HIS A 46 -6.73 10.65 -5.11
CA HIS A 46 -7.78 9.65 -4.92
C HIS A 46 -8.85 10.02 -3.86
N GLY A 47 -8.81 11.25 -3.31
CA GLY A 47 -9.91 11.88 -2.55
C GLY A 47 -10.19 11.35 -1.14
N GLU A 48 -10.21 10.03 -0.91
CA GLU A 48 -10.55 9.42 0.39
C GLU A 48 -9.33 9.08 1.27
N GLY A 49 -8.12 9.24 0.73
CA GLY A 49 -6.93 8.62 1.30
C GLY A 49 -6.28 9.34 2.47
N LEU A 50 -6.57 10.63 2.68
CA LEU A 50 -5.84 11.45 3.65
C LEU A 50 -6.12 11.04 5.11
N LYS A 51 -7.35 10.58 5.40
CA LYS A 51 -7.74 10.07 6.73
C LYS A 51 -7.10 8.71 7.00
N LEU A 52 -7.16 7.81 6.00
CA LEU A 52 -6.52 6.50 6.04
C LEU A 52 -4.99 6.64 6.21
N LEU A 53 -4.40 7.63 5.54
CA LEU A 53 -2.98 7.92 5.60
C LEU A 53 -2.53 8.34 7.00
N LYS A 54 -3.29 9.24 7.63
CA LYS A 54 -3.05 9.65 9.03
C LYS A 54 -3.12 8.45 9.98
N GLU A 55 -4.06 7.54 9.77
CA GLU A 55 -4.18 6.32 10.58
C GLU A 55 -3.02 5.34 10.37
N VAL A 56 -2.59 5.12 9.11
CA VAL A 56 -1.44 4.28 8.78
C VAL A 56 -0.19 4.80 9.48
N PHE A 57 0.14 6.08 9.33
CA PHE A 57 1.32 6.67 9.98
C PHE A 57 1.23 6.68 11.51
N ARG A 58 0.05 6.92 12.08
CA ARG A 58 -0.16 6.84 13.54
C ARG A 58 0.15 5.43 14.06
N LYS A 59 -0.29 4.38 13.37
CA LYS A 59 -0.03 2.99 13.76
C LYS A 59 1.41 2.56 13.51
N THR A 60 2.07 3.06 12.46
CA THR A 60 3.50 2.77 12.21
C THR A 60 4.38 3.36 13.31
N LYS A 61 4.09 4.58 13.77
CA LYS A 61 4.82 5.23 14.88
C LYS A 61 4.70 4.46 16.20
N GLN A 62 3.56 3.81 16.46
CA GLN A 62 3.35 3.00 17.67
C GLN A 62 4.08 1.65 17.64
N ARG A 63 4.35 1.09 16.46
CA ARG A 63 5.06 -0.20 16.32
C ARG A 63 6.59 -0.10 16.32
N GLY A 64 7.16 1.11 16.22
CA GLY A 64 8.61 1.33 16.27
C GLY A 64 9.19 1.42 17.68
N ASN A 65 8.39 1.19 18.73
CA ASN A 65 8.76 1.39 20.13
C ASN A 65 8.66 0.09 20.97
N GLN A 66 8.79 -1.08 20.33
CA GLN A 66 8.90 -2.39 20.98
C GLN A 66 10.22 -3.06 20.59
#